data_AF-A0A679HYJ2-F1
#
_entry.id   AF-A0A679HYJ2-F1
#
_cell.length_a   1.000
_cell.length_b   1.000
_cell.length_c   1.000
_cell.angle_alpha   90.00
_cell.angle_beta   90.00
_cell.angle_gamma   90.00
#
_symmetry.space_group_name_H-M   'P 1'
#
loop_
_entity.id
_entity.type
_entity.pdbx_description
1 polymer ?
#
loop_
_entity_poly.entity_id
_entity_poly.type
_entity_poly.pdbx_seq_one_letter_code
_entity_poly.pdbx_strand_id
1 'polypeptide(L)'
;MQNNVVNTLIDVGLLDFPADQTEQESLAEAYRDVLDAQGLLRSPDNAIELGRCVVLPSSAEELSLLLVTPSPVDEYDEELRRKTSPVMFERRPNGDICLPQRWLLTQIEHLADNPLAPEEVQACARMVSLTAVIPGGGIIVPHTTDTIALSLSNDDGTETVLEALPGGLTFTLEFLGKDAD
;
A
#
# COMPACT_ATOMS: atom_id res chain seq x y z
N MET A 1 14.82 11.48 -3.02
CA MET A 1 13.85 10.83 -3.92
C MET A 1 12.52 10.70 -3.18
N GLN A 2 11.86 11.84 -2.92
CA GLN A 2 10.80 11.95 -1.90
C GLN A 2 9.48 12.50 -2.48
N ASN A 3 9.33 12.46 -3.82
CA ASN A 3 8.25 13.14 -4.55
C ASN A 3 7.28 12.22 -5.29
N ASN A 4 7.29 10.89 -5.09
CA ASN A 4 6.42 10.03 -5.92
C ASN A 4 4.95 10.01 -5.47
N VAL A 5 4.67 9.99 -4.16
CA VAL A 5 3.28 9.90 -3.66
C VAL A 5 2.47 11.15 -4.03
N VAL A 6 2.93 12.33 -3.60
CA VAL A 6 2.22 13.60 -3.84
C VAL A 6 2.07 13.85 -5.35
N ASN A 7 3.13 13.65 -6.14
CA ASN A 7 3.04 13.81 -7.59
C ASN A 7 2.02 12.85 -8.21
N THR A 8 2.02 11.58 -7.81
CA THR A 8 1.01 10.61 -8.31
C THR A 8 -0.40 11.07 -7.98
N LEU A 9 -0.63 11.55 -6.75
CA LEU A 9 -1.94 12.06 -6.33
C LEU A 9 -2.38 13.29 -7.14
N ILE A 10 -1.45 14.18 -7.48
CA ILE A 10 -1.72 15.32 -8.37
C ILE A 10 -2.04 14.83 -9.79
N ASP A 11 -1.23 13.93 -10.32
CA ASP A 11 -1.37 13.40 -11.68
C ASP A 11 -2.72 12.70 -11.89
N VAL A 12 -3.25 12.05 -10.85
CA VAL A 12 -4.57 11.42 -10.89
C VAL A 12 -5.72 12.34 -10.45
N GLY A 13 -5.44 13.61 -10.14
CA GLY A 13 -6.45 14.60 -9.76
C GLY A 13 -7.04 14.42 -8.36
N LEU A 14 -6.36 13.69 -7.47
CA LEU A 14 -6.72 13.59 -6.05
C LEU A 14 -6.15 14.75 -5.22
N LEU A 15 -5.13 15.45 -5.71
CA LEU A 15 -4.60 16.68 -5.13
C LEU A 15 -4.54 17.77 -6.19
N ASP A 16 -4.96 18.98 -5.83
CA ASP A 16 -4.75 20.17 -6.65
C ASP A 16 -3.56 20.97 -6.11
N PHE A 17 -2.71 21.46 -7.01
CA PHE A 17 -1.68 22.45 -6.66
C PHE A 17 -2.28 23.85 -6.76
N PRO A 18 -2.33 24.66 -5.68
CA PRO A 18 -2.55 26.08 -5.84
C PRO A 18 -1.33 26.70 -6.58
N ALA A 19 -1.45 27.94 -7.05
CA ALA A 19 -0.42 28.59 -7.87
C ALA A 19 0.51 29.55 -7.09
N ASP A 20 0.30 29.74 -5.78
CA ASP A 20 0.99 30.69 -4.90
C ASP A 20 1.72 30.01 -3.72
N GLN A 21 3.06 30.02 -3.79
CA GLN A 21 4.08 29.29 -2.99
C GLN A 21 4.12 29.50 -1.45
N THR A 22 3.02 29.87 -0.80
CA THR A 22 2.77 29.73 0.65
C THR A 22 2.27 28.31 1.03
N GLU A 23 2.47 27.35 0.11
CA GLU A 23 1.67 26.13 -0.12
C GLU A 23 2.04 24.87 0.67
N GLN A 24 3.17 24.80 1.39
CA GLN A 24 3.55 23.53 2.03
C GLN A 24 2.56 23.09 3.13
N GLU A 25 2.04 24.04 3.91
CA GLU A 25 0.99 23.74 4.91
C GLU A 25 -0.34 23.39 4.21
N SER A 26 -0.69 24.09 3.13
CA SER A 26 -1.90 23.81 2.34
C SER A 26 -1.84 22.45 1.64
N LEU A 27 -0.66 22.02 1.19
CA LEU A 27 -0.46 20.72 0.54
C LEU A 27 -0.46 19.59 1.56
N ALA A 28 0.13 19.82 2.75
CA ALA A 28 0.06 18.85 3.84
C ALA A 28 -1.37 18.66 4.35
N GLU A 29 -2.15 19.74 4.43
CA GLU A 29 -3.58 19.69 4.76
C GLU A 29 -4.38 18.96 3.67
N ALA A 30 -4.20 19.32 2.40
CA ALA A 30 -4.86 18.61 1.29
C ALA A 30 -4.49 17.13 1.24
N TYR A 31 -3.21 16.78 1.46
CA TYR A 31 -2.78 15.39 1.57
C TYR A 31 -3.45 14.68 2.74
N ARG A 32 -3.54 15.33 3.91
CA ARG A 32 -4.25 14.79 5.06
C ARG A 32 -5.73 14.56 4.75
N ASP A 33 -6.38 15.48 4.05
CA ASP A 33 -7.78 15.37 3.69
C ASP A 33 -8.03 14.19 2.74
N VAL A 34 -7.11 13.92 1.79
CA VAL A 34 -7.17 12.71 0.96
C VAL A 34 -7.08 11.44 1.80
N LEU A 35 -6.19 11.40 2.78
CA LEU A 35 -6.05 10.24 3.66
C LEU A 35 -7.26 10.04 4.59
N ASP A 36 -7.82 11.14 5.11
CA ASP A 36 -9.01 11.13 5.95
C ASP A 36 -10.25 10.68 5.16
N ALA A 37 -10.42 11.20 3.95
CA ALA A 37 -11.48 10.78 3.04
C ALA A 37 -11.42 9.30 2.66
N GLN A 38 -10.26 8.67 2.80
CA GLN A 38 -10.08 7.23 2.62
C GLN A 38 -9.97 6.45 3.94
N GLY A 39 -10.28 7.07 5.09
CA GLY A 39 -10.33 6.40 6.38
C GLY A 39 -8.99 5.85 6.86
N LEU A 40 -7.87 6.42 6.39
CA LEU A 40 -6.52 5.96 6.73
C LEU A 40 -5.96 6.60 7.99
N LEU A 41 -6.61 7.65 8.51
CA LEU A 41 -6.19 8.33 9.73
C LEU A 41 -6.83 7.67 10.96
N ARG A 42 -5.99 7.30 11.93
CA ARG A 42 -6.44 6.83 13.23
C ARG A 42 -6.78 8.01 14.14
N SER A 43 -7.91 7.92 14.82
CA SER A 43 -8.28 8.86 15.87
C SER A 43 -7.68 8.41 17.22
N PRO A 44 -7.17 9.32 18.07
CA PRO A 44 -7.23 10.78 17.99
C PRO A 44 -5.97 11.48 17.45
N ASP A 45 -4.90 10.75 17.16
CA ASP A 45 -3.58 11.29 16.83
C ASP A 45 -3.36 11.56 15.34
N ASN A 46 -4.34 11.24 14.49
CA ASN A 46 -4.26 11.28 13.03
C ASN A 46 -3.06 10.47 12.48
N ALA A 47 -2.66 9.42 13.19
CA ALA A 47 -1.58 8.55 12.76
C ALA A 47 -2.04 7.68 11.58
N ILE A 48 -1.15 7.47 10.62
CA ILE A 48 -1.35 6.53 9.51
C ILE A 48 -0.55 5.28 9.82
N GLU A 49 -1.16 4.12 9.65
CA GLU A 49 -0.45 2.85 9.80
C GLU A 49 0.54 2.63 8.66
N LEU A 50 1.63 1.91 8.93
CA LEU A 50 2.55 1.45 7.89
C LEU A 50 1.85 0.50 6.89
N GLY A 51 2.40 0.44 5.68
CA GLY A 51 1.92 -0.44 4.61
C GLY A 51 0.51 -0.12 4.12
N ARG A 52 0.08 1.14 4.17
CA ARG A 52 -1.26 1.56 3.75
C ARG A 52 -1.27 2.15 2.36
N CYS A 53 -2.30 1.80 1.60
CA CYS A 53 -2.54 2.32 0.26
C CYS A 53 -3.76 3.24 0.24
N VAL A 54 -3.72 4.24 -0.63
CA VAL A 54 -4.90 4.95 -1.11
C VAL A 54 -5.38 4.32 -2.41
N VAL A 55 -6.69 4.28 -2.60
CA VAL A 55 -7.33 3.94 -3.87
C VAL A 55 -7.15 5.11 -4.82
N LEU A 56 -6.62 4.83 -6.00
CA LEU A 56 -6.57 5.76 -7.11
C LEU A 56 -7.89 5.67 -7.90
N PRO A 57 -8.24 6.70 -8.70
CA PRO A 57 -9.37 6.61 -9.63
C PRO A 57 -9.32 5.30 -10.42
N SER A 58 -10.37 4.51 -10.29
CA SER A 58 -10.43 3.12 -10.76
C SER A 58 -11.61 2.92 -11.73
N SER A 59 -11.62 1.82 -12.47
CA SER A 59 -12.71 1.44 -13.37
C SER A 59 -13.41 0.17 -12.88
N ALA A 60 -14.46 -0.27 -13.57
CA ALA A 60 -15.10 -1.55 -13.25
C ALA A 60 -14.18 -2.76 -13.48
N GLU A 61 -13.16 -2.62 -14.32
CA GLU A 61 -12.26 -3.69 -14.76
C GLU A 61 -10.87 -3.59 -14.10
N GLU A 62 -10.62 -2.52 -13.35
CA GLU A 62 -9.30 -2.25 -12.78
C GLU A 62 -9.41 -1.59 -11.41
N LEU A 63 -8.64 -2.09 -10.43
CA LEU A 63 -8.43 -1.43 -9.14
C LEU A 63 -6.96 -1.05 -8.98
N SER A 64 -6.69 0.25 -8.87
CA SER A 64 -5.34 0.79 -8.69
C SER A 64 -5.13 1.33 -7.28
N LEU A 65 -4.02 0.93 -6.65
CA LEU A 65 -3.66 1.23 -5.26
C LEU A 65 -2.30 1.91 -5.22
N LEU A 66 -2.19 3.05 -4.53
CA LEU A 66 -0.92 3.74 -4.29
C LEU A 66 -0.49 3.57 -2.85
N LEU A 67 0.69 2.97 -2.63
CA LEU A 67 1.29 2.84 -1.30
C LEU A 67 1.72 4.22 -0.78
N VAL A 68 1.11 4.69 0.31
CA VAL A 68 1.36 6.04 0.84
C VAL A 68 2.27 6.07 2.07
N THR A 69 2.35 4.95 2.79
CA THR A 69 3.31 4.75 3.88
C THR A 69 4.26 3.59 3.55
N PRO A 70 5.50 3.59 4.07
CA PRO A 70 6.39 2.45 3.87
C PRO A 70 5.73 1.13 4.26
N SER A 71 5.85 0.11 3.43
CA SER A 71 5.32 -1.22 3.73
C SER A 71 6.46 -2.13 4.22
N PRO A 72 6.58 -2.39 5.53
CA PRO A 72 7.58 -3.31 6.04
C PRO A 72 7.31 -4.74 5.58
N VAL A 73 8.38 -5.53 5.54
CA VAL A 73 8.29 -6.98 5.47
C VAL A 73 7.62 -7.54 6.74
N ASP A 74 6.92 -8.66 6.58
CA ASP A 74 6.37 -9.42 7.69
C ASP A 74 7.50 -9.97 8.58
N GLU A 75 7.41 -9.70 9.89
CA GLU A 75 8.32 -10.22 10.92
C GLU A 75 8.26 -11.73 11.06
N TYR A 76 7.22 -12.37 10.52
CA TYR A 76 7.03 -13.81 10.59
C TYR A 76 7.13 -14.46 9.21
N ASP A 77 7.62 -15.71 9.19
CA ASP A 77 7.61 -16.54 7.99
C ASP A 77 6.23 -17.19 7.76
N GLU A 78 6.13 -18.04 6.73
CA GLU A 78 4.90 -18.77 6.42
C GLU A 78 4.49 -19.76 7.50
N GLU A 79 5.45 -20.24 8.31
CA GLU A 79 5.23 -21.16 9.43
C GLU A 79 4.97 -20.41 10.76
N LEU A 80 4.73 -19.09 10.69
CA LEU A 80 4.50 -18.19 11.82
C LEU A 80 5.67 -18.12 12.81
N ARG A 81 6.88 -18.40 12.35
CA ARG A 81 8.09 -18.23 13.16
C ARG A 81 8.65 -16.84 12.95
N ARG A 82 9.09 -16.23 14.05
CA ARG A 82 9.70 -14.90 14.01
C ARG A 82 11.04 -14.98 13.28
N LYS A 83 11.21 -14.12 12.27
CA LYS A 83 12.44 -13.95 11.50
C LYS A 83 13.50 -13.24 12.34
N THR A 84 14.76 -13.55 12.08
CA THR A 84 15.90 -12.88 12.73
C THR A 84 16.21 -11.55 12.06
N SER A 85 16.44 -10.49 12.85
CA SER A 85 16.95 -9.20 12.36
C SER A 85 18.32 -9.35 11.68
N PRO A 86 18.58 -8.68 10.54
CA PRO A 86 17.66 -7.86 9.76
C PRO A 86 16.62 -8.73 9.02
N VAL A 87 15.35 -8.32 9.10
CA VAL A 87 14.26 -9.02 8.41
C VAL A 87 14.17 -8.46 6.99
N MET A 88 14.23 -9.35 6.00
CA MET A 88 14.25 -8.99 4.58
C MET A 88 13.09 -9.64 3.84
N PHE A 89 12.65 -9.02 2.75
CA PHE A 89 11.69 -9.65 1.85
C PHE A 89 12.26 -10.94 1.25
N GLU A 90 11.38 -11.91 1.07
CA GLU A 90 11.67 -13.06 0.23
C GLU A 90 11.87 -12.62 -1.21
N ARG A 91 12.79 -13.28 -1.90
CA ARG A 91 13.17 -12.93 -3.27
C ARG A 91 13.22 -14.16 -4.15
N ARG A 92 12.81 -14.00 -5.41
CA ARG A 92 13.03 -15.00 -6.46
C ARG A 92 14.52 -15.09 -6.83
N PRO A 93 14.96 -16.14 -7.54
CA PRO A 93 16.36 -16.27 -7.97
C PRO A 93 16.89 -15.11 -8.82
N ASN A 94 16.01 -14.38 -9.51
CA ASN A 94 16.36 -13.18 -10.28
C ASN A 94 16.42 -11.90 -9.43
N GLY A 95 16.21 -11.99 -8.11
CA GLY A 95 16.24 -10.88 -7.17
C GLY A 95 14.91 -10.17 -6.96
N ASP A 96 13.85 -10.53 -7.71
CA ASP A 96 12.55 -9.88 -7.57
C ASP A 96 11.96 -10.16 -6.18
N ILE A 97 11.38 -9.12 -5.58
CA ILE A 97 10.75 -9.19 -4.25
C ILE A 97 9.40 -9.89 -4.37
N CYS A 98 9.18 -10.88 -3.50
CA CYS A 98 7.90 -11.55 -3.33
C CYS A 98 7.15 -10.92 -2.15
N LEU A 99 6.03 -10.25 -2.44
CA LEU A 99 5.07 -9.92 -1.40
C LEU A 99 4.08 -11.08 -1.27
N PRO A 100 3.80 -11.55 -0.04
CA PRO A 100 2.91 -12.68 0.15
C PRO A 100 1.48 -12.30 -0.26
N GLN A 101 0.70 -13.25 -0.77
CA GLN A 101 -0.68 -13.02 -1.21
C GLN A 101 -1.53 -12.30 -0.14
N ARG A 102 -1.32 -12.66 1.13
CA ARG A 102 -2.01 -12.05 2.28
C ARG A 102 -1.85 -10.53 2.34
N TRP A 103 -0.71 -9.99 1.89
CA TRP A 103 -0.49 -8.55 1.88
C TRP A 103 -1.56 -7.83 1.03
N LEU A 104 -1.81 -8.35 -0.17
CA LEU A 104 -2.78 -7.77 -1.08
C LEU A 104 -4.21 -7.94 -0.57
N LEU A 105 -4.52 -9.14 -0.07
CA LEU A 105 -5.82 -9.44 0.51
C LEU A 105 -6.13 -8.49 1.68
N THR A 106 -5.15 -8.20 2.55
CA THR A 106 -5.30 -7.21 3.62
C THR A 106 -5.60 -5.82 3.08
N GLN A 107 -4.98 -5.38 1.98
CA GLN A 107 -5.35 -4.09 1.38
C GLN A 107 -6.78 -4.10 0.86
N ILE A 108 -7.19 -5.17 0.17
CA ILE A 108 -8.53 -5.31 -0.40
C ILE A 108 -9.60 -5.41 0.70
N GLU A 109 -9.35 -6.16 1.77
CA GLU A 109 -10.24 -6.28 2.92
C GLU A 109 -10.44 -4.93 3.61
N HIS A 110 -9.37 -4.15 3.80
CA HIS A 110 -9.50 -2.78 4.32
C HIS A 110 -10.41 -1.93 3.45
N LEU A 111 -10.32 -2.03 2.11
CA LEU A 111 -11.20 -1.29 1.20
C LEU A 111 -12.64 -1.78 1.23
N ALA A 112 -12.84 -3.09 1.30
CA ALA A 112 -14.15 -3.70 1.39
C ALA A 112 -14.92 -3.22 2.62
N ASP A 113 -14.24 -3.04 3.75
CA ASP A 113 -14.84 -2.62 5.02
C ASP A 113 -14.67 -1.11 5.32
N ASN A 114 -14.15 -0.33 4.37
CA ASN A 114 -13.99 1.11 4.53
C ASN A 114 -15.31 1.85 4.25
N PRO A 115 -15.99 2.44 5.27
CA PRO A 115 -17.25 3.13 5.08
C PRO A 115 -17.14 4.43 4.28
N LEU A 116 -15.93 4.96 4.10
CA LEU A 116 -15.68 6.19 3.34
C LEU A 116 -15.36 5.92 1.86
N ALA A 117 -15.06 4.67 1.48
CA ALA A 117 -14.88 4.31 0.08
C ALA A 117 -16.23 4.33 -0.67
N PRO A 118 -16.25 4.67 -1.98
CA PRO A 118 -17.47 4.56 -2.78
C PRO A 118 -18.07 3.15 -2.74
N GLU A 119 -19.41 3.02 -2.71
CA GLU A 119 -20.08 1.72 -2.60
C GLU A 119 -19.66 0.73 -3.70
N GLU A 120 -19.41 1.23 -4.91
CA GLU A 120 -18.94 0.45 -6.05
C GLU A 120 -17.54 -0.12 -5.81
N VAL A 121 -16.65 0.67 -5.20
CA VAL A 121 -15.30 0.24 -4.81
C VAL A 121 -15.38 -0.79 -3.68
N GLN A 122 -16.22 -0.57 -2.67
CA GLN A 122 -16.45 -1.53 -1.60
C GLN A 122 -17.00 -2.86 -2.15
N ALA A 123 -17.98 -2.81 -3.04
CA ALA A 123 -18.58 -3.99 -3.66
C ALA A 123 -17.56 -4.74 -4.53
N CYS A 124 -16.76 -4.03 -5.31
CA CYS A 124 -15.65 -4.60 -6.08
C CYS A 124 -14.64 -5.27 -5.14
N ALA A 125 -14.15 -4.57 -4.12
CA ALA A 125 -13.20 -5.12 -3.15
C ALA A 125 -13.74 -6.37 -2.43
N ARG A 126 -15.02 -6.39 -2.03
CA ARG A 126 -15.68 -7.57 -1.45
C ARG A 126 -15.74 -8.75 -2.43
N MET A 127 -16.04 -8.48 -3.71
CA MET A 127 -16.04 -9.53 -4.73
C MET A 127 -14.64 -10.12 -4.92
N VAL A 128 -13.62 -9.25 -4.95
CA VAL A 128 -12.23 -9.66 -5.13
C VAL A 128 -11.74 -10.46 -3.91
N SER A 129 -12.03 -10.02 -2.68
CA SER A 129 -11.64 -10.77 -1.49
C SER A 129 -12.24 -12.18 -1.43
N LEU A 130 -13.44 -12.38 -2.00
CA LEU A 130 -14.11 -13.69 -2.06
C LEU A 130 -13.63 -14.60 -3.19
N THR A 131 -13.15 -14.04 -4.31
CA THR A 131 -12.97 -14.79 -5.56
C THR A 131 -11.55 -14.75 -6.13
N ALA A 132 -10.70 -13.83 -5.66
CA ALA A 132 -9.37 -13.65 -6.22
C ALA A 132 -8.46 -14.83 -5.88
N VAL A 133 -8.06 -15.54 -6.93
CA VAL A 133 -6.90 -16.41 -6.91
C VAL A 133 -5.75 -15.63 -7.52
N ILE A 134 -4.75 -15.27 -6.73
CA ILE A 134 -3.55 -14.58 -7.22
C ILE A 134 -2.58 -15.65 -7.75
N PRO A 135 -2.42 -15.79 -9.08
CA PRO A 135 -1.59 -16.84 -9.65
C PRO A 135 -0.12 -16.62 -9.28
N GLY A 136 0.60 -17.67 -8.88
CA GLY A 136 2.04 -17.57 -8.63
C GLY A 136 2.45 -17.17 -7.20
N GLY A 137 1.53 -17.26 -6.24
CA GLY A 137 1.86 -17.25 -4.81
C GLY A 137 2.09 -15.88 -4.16
N GLY A 138 1.92 -14.79 -4.90
CA GLY A 138 2.11 -13.44 -4.36
C GLY A 138 2.23 -12.36 -5.44
N ILE A 139 2.47 -11.12 -5.00
CA ILE A 139 2.80 -10.00 -5.88
C ILE A 139 4.30 -9.96 -6.08
N ILE A 140 4.73 -9.75 -7.33
CA ILE A 140 6.13 -9.65 -7.69
C ILE A 140 6.49 -8.19 -7.92
N VAL A 141 7.41 -7.69 -7.11
CA VAL A 141 7.98 -6.36 -7.24
C VAL A 141 9.37 -6.50 -7.88
N PRO A 142 9.66 -5.76 -8.98
CA PRO A 142 10.93 -5.89 -9.68
C PRO A 142 12.13 -5.65 -8.76
N HIS A 143 13.22 -6.40 -8.97
CA HIS A 143 14.48 -6.21 -8.24
C HIS A 143 15.12 -4.81 -8.39
N THR A 144 14.64 -4.01 -9.35
CA THR A 144 15.05 -2.61 -9.56
C THR A 144 14.36 -1.63 -8.61
N THR A 145 13.38 -2.09 -7.82
CA THR A 145 12.72 -1.26 -6.82
C THR A 145 13.61 -1.10 -5.60
N ASP A 146 14.01 0.15 -5.33
CA ASP A 146 14.76 0.48 -4.12
C ASP A 146 13.92 0.20 -2.87
N THR A 147 14.54 -0.41 -1.86
CA THR A 147 13.93 -0.62 -0.54
C THR A 147 14.58 0.27 0.51
N ILE A 148 13.89 0.47 1.62
CA ILE A 148 14.38 1.24 2.77
C ILE A 148 14.46 0.35 4.01
N ALA A 149 15.27 0.76 4.99
CA ALA A 149 15.35 0.11 6.29
C ALA A 149 14.53 0.89 7.32
N LEU A 150 13.69 0.19 8.09
CA LEU A 150 12.97 0.70 9.24
C LEU A 150 13.51 0.06 10.50
N SER A 151 13.95 0.87 11.47
CA SER A 151 14.38 0.38 12.78
C SER A 151 13.22 0.45 13.78
N LEU A 152 12.90 -0.67 14.40
CA LEU A 152 11.93 -0.79 15.49
C LEU A 152 12.67 -1.06 16.80
N SER A 153 12.42 -0.23 17.81
CA SER A 153 12.94 -0.48 19.15
C SER A 153 12.10 -1.56 19.85
N ASN A 154 12.76 -2.58 20.37
CA ASN A 154 12.14 -3.65 21.15
C ASN A 154 12.15 -3.31 22.65
N ASP A 155 11.24 -3.92 23.42
CA ASP A 155 11.11 -3.69 24.87
C ASP A 155 12.36 -4.10 25.68
N ASP A 156 13.19 -4.99 25.14
CA ASP A 156 14.44 -5.45 25.76
C ASP A 156 15.64 -4.52 25.49
N GLY A 157 15.41 -3.39 24.82
CA GLY A 157 16.44 -2.42 24.45
C GLY A 157 17.23 -2.80 23.19
N THR A 158 16.86 -3.88 22.50
CA THR A 158 17.42 -4.21 21.18
C THR A 158 16.65 -3.50 20.06
N GLU A 159 17.22 -3.51 18.85
CA GLU A 159 16.55 -2.97 17.66
C GLU A 159 16.34 -4.08 16.63
N THR A 160 15.13 -4.14 16.07
CA THR A 160 14.81 -4.95 14.90
C THR A 160 14.87 -4.06 13.66
N VAL A 161 15.66 -4.44 12.68
CA VAL A 161 15.71 -3.75 11.38
C VAL A 161 14.83 -4.52 10.40
N LEU A 162 13.83 -3.85 9.86
CA LEU A 162 12.94 -4.37 8.84
C LEU A 162 13.23 -3.72 7.49
N GLU A 163 13.33 -4.52 6.44
CA GLU A 163 13.21 -4.02 5.08
C GLU A 163 11.78 -3.55 4.81
N ALA A 164 11.63 -2.46 4.06
CA ALA A 164 10.33 -1.95 3.66
C ALA A 164 10.33 -1.45 2.22
N LEU A 165 9.19 -1.63 1.55
CA LEU A 165 8.92 -0.92 0.31
C LEU A 165 8.67 0.57 0.63
N PRO A 166 9.24 1.50 -0.14
CA PRO A 166 8.97 2.91 0.04
C PRO A 166 7.54 3.26 -0.38
N GLY A 167 7.00 4.35 0.16
CA GLY A 167 5.79 4.96 -0.39
C GLY A 167 6.02 5.43 -1.83
N GLY A 168 4.96 5.40 -2.64
CA GLY A 168 4.96 5.81 -4.04
C GLY A 168 4.87 4.66 -5.03
N LEU A 169 4.76 3.42 -4.58
CA LEU A 169 4.52 2.29 -5.48
C LEU A 169 3.04 2.16 -5.80
N THR A 170 2.73 2.02 -7.09
CA THR A 170 1.37 1.76 -7.57
C THR A 170 1.22 0.27 -7.90
N PHE A 171 0.15 -0.32 -7.38
CA PHE A 171 -0.25 -1.69 -7.65
C PHE A 171 -1.59 -1.65 -8.40
N THR A 172 -1.61 -2.20 -9.61
CA THR A 172 -2.80 -2.24 -10.43
C THR A 172 -3.29 -3.69 -10.53
N LEU A 173 -4.56 -3.90 -10.22
CA LEU A 173 -5.25 -5.17 -10.33
C LEU A 173 -6.19 -5.10 -11.52
N GLU A 174 -5.92 -5.91 -12.53
CA GLU A 174 -6.81 -6.07 -13.69
C GLU A 174 -7.75 -7.26 -13.47
N PHE A 175 -9.05 -7.03 -13.57
CA PHE A 175 -10.07 -8.06 -13.48
C PHE A 175 -10.36 -8.60 -14.87
N LEU A 176 -9.78 -9.76 -15.19
CA LEU A 176 -10.11 -10.46 -16.43
C LEU A 176 -11.57 -10.93 -16.35
N GLY A 177 -12.44 -10.25 -17.09
CA GLY A 177 -13.82 -10.69 -17.31
C GLY A 177 -13.86 -12.11 -17.89
N LYS A 178 -14.95 -12.83 -17.61
CA LYS A 178 -15.15 -14.23 -18.03
C LYS A 178 -15.25 -14.47 -19.54
N ASP A 179 -15.00 -13.47 -20.38
CA ASP A 179 -15.19 -13.51 -21.83
C ASP A 179 -13.87 -13.65 -22.62
N ALA A 180 -12.77 -14.04 -21.97
CA ALA A 180 -11.53 -14.41 -22.63
C ALA A 180 -11.51 -15.92 -22.99
N ASP A 181 -12.40 -16.33 -23.90
CA ASP A 181 -12.34 -17.62 -24.63
C ASP A 181 -12.68 -17.40 -26.12
#